data_AF-A0A842PK21-F1
#
_entry.id   AF-A0A842PK21-F1
#
_cell.length_a   1.000
_cell.length_b   1.000
_cell.length_c   1.000
_cell.angle_alpha   90.00
_cell.angle_beta   90.00
_cell.angle_gamma   90.00
#
_symmetry.space_group_name_H-M   'P 1'
#
loop_
_entity.id
_entity.type
_entity.pdbx_description
1 polymer ?
#
loop_
_entity_poly.entity_id
_entity_poly.type
_entity_poly.pdbx_seq_one_letter_code
_entity_poly.pdbx_strand_id
1 'polypeptide(L)'
;MSKVIIVKGSDRERMVENGLNALEINPYKEKVVIKPNLNLYKKPDLALIDGIESSSRELGGEVTRYDLMILSEDPVAADAVGANILGLNPLSVPHLKLAQEKGLGMARLEEIDVEEIN
;
A
#
# COMPACT_ATOMS: atom_id res chain seq x y z
N MET A 1 0.18 -9.16 13.00
CA MET A 1 0.14 -7.70 12.88
C MET A 1 0.59 -7.39 11.47
N SER A 2 -0.16 -6.59 10.71
CA SER A 2 0.19 -6.32 9.31
C SER A 2 1.36 -5.32 9.28
N LYS A 3 2.38 -5.57 8.45
CA LYS A 3 3.55 -4.70 8.32
C LYS A 3 3.44 -3.84 7.07
N VAL A 4 3.68 -2.55 7.21
CA VAL A 4 3.73 -1.59 6.10
C VAL A 4 5.05 -0.85 6.11
N ILE A 5 5.75 -0.86 4.98
CA ILE A 5 6.96 -0.07 4.77
C ILE A 5 6.60 1.18 3.98
N ILE A 6 6.99 2.35 4.49
CA ILE A 6 6.98 3.60 3.74
C ILE A 6 8.42 3.91 3.36
N VAL A 7 8.72 3.95 2.06
CA VAL A 7 10.01 4.35 1.53
C VAL A 7 9.91 5.80 1.09
N LYS A 8 10.71 6.70 1.67
CA LYS A 8 10.85 8.09 1.22
C LYS A 8 11.86 8.18 0.09
N GLY A 9 11.61 9.03 -0.90
CA GLY A 9 12.54 9.23 -2.00
C GLY A 9 11.88 9.68 -3.29
N SER A 10 12.69 9.81 -4.33
CA SER A 10 12.27 10.22 -5.68
C SER A 10 12.75 9.30 -6.80
N ASP A 11 13.69 8.40 -6.50
CA ASP A 11 14.18 7.36 -7.41
C ASP A 11 13.33 6.09 -7.23
N ARG A 12 12.37 5.90 -8.14
CA ARG A 12 11.41 4.79 -8.08
C ARG A 12 12.08 3.42 -8.03
N GLU A 13 13.19 3.24 -8.75
CA GLU A 13 13.87 1.94 -8.82
C GLU A 13 14.49 1.59 -7.47
N ARG A 14 15.25 2.52 -6.89
CA ARG A 14 15.84 2.35 -5.56
C ARG A 14 14.78 2.18 -4.48
N MET A 15 13.67 2.91 -4.58
CA MET A 15 12.59 2.80 -3.60
C MET A 15 11.93 1.42 -3.62
N VAL A 16 11.72 0.85 -4.81
CA VAL A 16 11.24 -0.53 -4.96
C VAL A 16 12.23 -1.51 -4.33
N GLU A 17 13.52 -1.39 -4.65
CA GLU A 17 14.56 -2.27 -4.09
C GLU A 17 14.62 -2.19 -2.55
N ASN A 18 14.63 -0.98 -1.99
CA ASN A 18 14.66 -0.76 -0.54
C ASN A 18 13.43 -1.35 0.14
N GLY A 19 12.24 -1.10 -0.42
CA GLY A 19 10.99 -1.62 0.12
C GLY A 19 10.92 -3.15 0.07
N LEU A 20 11.35 -3.77 -1.03
CA LEU A 20 11.41 -5.24 -1.15
C LEU A 20 12.40 -5.85 -0.16
N ASN A 21 13.58 -5.24 0.00
CA ASN A 21 14.59 -5.69 0.95
C ASN A 21 14.08 -5.59 2.41
N ALA A 22 13.39 -4.51 2.77
CA ALA A 22 12.83 -4.31 4.11
C ALA A 22 11.68 -5.26 4.45
N LEU A 23 10.98 -5.76 3.44
CA LEU A 23 9.98 -6.83 3.57
C LEU A 23 10.57 -8.24 3.40
N GLU A 24 11.88 -8.35 3.14
CA GLU A 24 12.56 -9.63 2.85
C GLU A 24 11.95 -10.38 1.64
N ILE A 25 11.36 -9.65 0.68
CA ILE A 25 10.70 -10.21 -0.49
C ILE A 25 11.69 -10.34 -1.65
N ASN A 26 11.78 -11.54 -2.22
CA ASN A 26 12.50 -11.78 -3.45
C ASN A 26 11.51 -11.82 -4.65
N PRO A 27 11.49 -10.80 -5.53
CA PRO A 27 10.55 -10.71 -6.64
C PRO A 27 10.84 -11.72 -7.77
N TYR A 28 11.98 -12.42 -7.73
CA TYR A 28 12.38 -13.38 -8.76
C TYR A 28 11.74 -14.77 -8.62
N LYS A 29 10.66 -14.91 -7.85
CA LYS A 29 9.83 -16.13 -7.80
C LYS A 29 8.57 -15.99 -8.68
N GLU A 30 8.20 -17.11 -9.30
CA GLU A 30 7.46 -17.22 -10.55
C GLU A 30 6.10 -16.47 -10.62
N LYS A 31 5.99 -15.61 -11.66
CA LYS A 31 4.78 -15.01 -12.28
C LYS A 31 3.96 -14.01 -11.46
N VAL A 32 4.05 -12.74 -11.88
CA VAL A 32 3.11 -11.67 -11.52
C VAL A 32 1.79 -11.86 -12.29
N VAL A 33 0.68 -11.99 -11.56
CA VAL A 33 -0.68 -12.09 -12.13
C VAL A 33 -1.41 -10.77 -11.90
N ILE A 34 -1.66 -10.00 -12.97
CA ILE A 34 -2.55 -8.84 -12.92
C ILE A 34 -3.94 -9.29 -13.37
N LYS A 35 -4.90 -9.43 -12.45
CA LYS A 35 -6.27 -9.83 -12.79
C LYS A 35 -7.32 -9.24 -11.83
N PRO A 36 -8.34 -8.52 -12.33
CA PRO A 36 -9.47 -8.07 -11.51
C PRO A 36 -10.27 -9.29 -10.99
N ASN A 37 -10.64 -9.26 -9.71
CA ASN A 37 -11.36 -10.28 -8.91
C ASN A 37 -10.53 -11.38 -8.22
N LEU A 38 -9.20 -11.31 -8.18
CA LEU A 38 -8.37 -12.34 -7.51
C LEU A 38 -8.48 -12.31 -5.97
N ASN A 39 -8.73 -11.15 -5.34
CA ASN A 39 -8.70 -10.98 -3.88
C ASN A 39 -9.70 -11.87 -3.10
N LEU A 40 -10.72 -12.44 -3.77
CA LEU A 40 -11.65 -13.39 -3.17
C LEU A 40 -11.10 -14.83 -3.13
N TYR A 41 -10.13 -15.17 -3.99
CA TYR A 41 -9.59 -16.52 -4.16
C TYR A 41 -8.13 -16.63 -3.73
N LYS A 42 -7.32 -15.59 -3.96
CA LYS A 42 -5.94 -15.49 -3.49
C LYS A 42 -5.64 -14.00 -3.20
N LYS A 43 -5.18 -13.69 -1.99
CA LYS A 43 -4.67 -12.33 -1.72
C LYS A 43 -3.39 -12.11 -2.54
N PRO A 44 -3.16 -10.90 -3.07
CA PRO A 44 -1.88 -10.57 -3.67
C PRO A 44 -0.79 -10.78 -2.62
N ASP A 45 0.34 -11.34 -3.07
CA ASP A 45 1.48 -11.60 -2.17
C ASP A 45 2.21 -10.28 -1.81
N LEU A 46 1.99 -9.20 -2.58
CA LEU A 46 2.54 -7.86 -2.33
C LEU A 46 1.63 -6.79 -2.93
N ALA A 47 1.40 -5.72 -2.17
CA ALA A 47 0.84 -4.46 -2.63
C ALA A 47 1.91 -3.37 -2.60
N LEU A 48 1.96 -2.57 -3.67
CA LEU A 48 2.86 -1.44 -3.82
C LEU A 48 2.08 -0.24 -4.35
N ILE A 49 2.16 0.89 -3.65
CA ILE A 49 1.54 2.16 -4.03
C ILE A 49 2.64 3.15 -4.35
N ASP A 50 2.71 3.59 -5.62
CA ASP A 50 3.52 4.75 -6.01
C ASP A 50 2.81 6.02 -5.55
N GLY A 51 3.38 6.65 -4.52
CA GLY A 51 2.89 7.89 -3.94
C GLY A 51 3.82 9.07 -4.22
N ILE A 52 4.67 9.04 -5.25
CA ILE A 52 5.54 10.19 -5.56
C ILE A 52 4.71 11.46 -5.75
N GLU A 53 3.63 11.34 -6.54
CA GLU A 53 2.66 12.38 -6.80
C GLU A 53 1.25 11.79 -6.70
N SER A 54 0.32 12.53 -6.11
CA SER A 54 -1.10 12.18 -6.08
C SER A 54 -1.91 13.34 -6.62
N SER A 55 -2.98 13.01 -7.34
CA SER A 55 -3.94 13.99 -7.82
C SER A 55 -5.24 13.85 -7.04
N SER A 56 -5.84 14.97 -6.69
CA SER A 56 -7.15 15.00 -6.02
C SER A 56 -8.29 14.40 -6.86
N ARG A 57 -8.10 14.17 -8.16
CA ARG A 57 -9.07 13.45 -9.02
C ARG A 57 -8.36 12.67 -10.11
N GLU A 58 -9.00 11.60 -10.56
CA GLU A 58 -8.46 10.64 -11.54
C GLU A 58 -8.04 11.26 -12.89
N LEU A 59 -8.74 12.30 -13.34
CA LEU A 59 -8.49 12.96 -14.64
C LEU A 59 -8.15 14.45 -14.45
N GLY A 60 -7.26 14.74 -13.50
CA GLY A 60 -6.75 16.08 -13.20
C GLY A 60 -7.22 16.62 -11.85
N GLY A 61 -6.72 17.77 -11.45
CA GLY A 61 -6.92 18.31 -10.11
C GLY A 61 -5.62 18.86 -9.56
N GLU A 62 -5.64 19.34 -8.32
CA GLU A 62 -4.42 19.71 -7.63
C GLU A 62 -3.54 18.47 -7.46
N VAL A 63 -2.27 18.60 -7.87
CA VAL A 63 -1.24 17.57 -7.72
C VAL A 63 -0.42 17.92 -6.48
N THR A 64 -0.38 16.98 -5.56
CA THR A 64 0.45 17.07 -4.35
C THR A 64 1.56 16.04 -4.45
N ARG A 65 2.80 16.49 -4.22
CA ARG A 65 3.97 15.64 -4.21
C ARG A 65 4.23 15.13 -2.79
N TYR A 66 4.37 13.82 -2.63
CA TYR A 66 4.64 13.20 -1.33
C TYR A 66 6.01 12.52 -1.26
N ASP A 67 6.64 12.24 -2.41
CA ASP A 67 7.97 11.61 -2.51
C ASP A 67 8.08 10.35 -1.62
N LEU A 68 7.09 9.47 -1.71
CA LEU A 68 7.01 8.23 -0.95
C LEU A 68 6.46 7.06 -1.76
N MET A 69 6.74 5.86 -1.31
CA MET A 69 6.18 4.60 -1.79
C MET A 69 5.75 3.76 -0.61
N ILE A 70 4.62 3.07 -0.73
CA ILE A 70 4.04 2.24 0.35
C ILE A 70 4.06 0.79 -0.11
N LEU A 71 4.61 -0.10 0.70
CA LEU A 71 4.69 -1.54 0.41
C LEU A 71 4.15 -2.36 1.58
N SER A 72 3.44 -3.46 1.27
CA SER A 72 2.88 -4.36 2.27
C SER A 72 2.50 -5.70 1.65
N GLU A 73 2.67 -6.82 2.37
CA GLU A 73 2.05 -8.11 2.01
C GLU A 73 0.54 -8.14 2.34
N ASP A 74 0.03 -7.15 3.10
CA ASP A 74 -1.39 -6.93 3.34
C ASP A 74 -1.88 -5.72 2.50
N PRO A 75 -2.65 -5.94 1.42
CA PRO A 75 -3.12 -4.86 0.56
C PRO A 75 -4.07 -3.89 1.27
N VAL A 76 -4.87 -4.35 2.24
CA VAL A 76 -5.78 -3.47 2.98
C VAL A 76 -4.98 -2.55 3.90
N ALA A 77 -3.89 -3.05 4.49
CA ALA A 77 -3.01 -2.24 5.32
C ALA A 77 -2.27 -1.17 4.50
N ALA A 78 -1.80 -1.50 3.29
CA ALA A 78 -1.20 -0.51 2.38
C ALA A 78 -2.18 0.62 2.05
N ASP A 79 -3.41 0.28 1.63
CA ASP A 79 -4.43 1.28 1.31
C ASP A 79 -4.85 2.09 2.56
N ALA A 80 -4.92 1.46 3.74
CA ALA A 80 -5.23 2.14 4.99
C ALA A 80 -4.16 3.18 5.37
N VAL A 81 -2.88 2.82 5.24
CA VAL A 81 -1.78 3.78 5.45
C VAL A 81 -1.82 4.88 4.39
N GLY A 82 -2.08 4.56 3.12
CA GLY A 82 -2.27 5.55 2.05
C GLY A 82 -3.41 6.52 2.33
N ALA A 83 -4.58 6.02 2.73
CA ALA A 83 -5.73 6.84 3.11
C ALA A 83 -5.40 7.78 4.28
N ASN A 84 -4.68 7.28 5.29
CA ASN A 84 -4.24 8.08 6.43
C ASN A 84 -3.26 9.20 6.02
N ILE A 85 -2.31 8.91 5.12
CA ILE A 85 -1.40 9.91 4.54
C ILE A 85 -2.16 11.01 3.79
N LEU A 86 -3.27 10.65 3.12
CA LEU A 86 -4.19 11.60 2.48
C LEU A 86 -5.10 12.34 3.47
N GLY A 87 -4.94 12.14 4.79
CA GLY A 87 -5.71 12.81 5.83
C GLY A 87 -7.11 12.20 6.05
N LEU A 88 -7.37 11.00 5.54
CA LEU A 88 -8.62 10.28 5.71
C LEU A 88 -8.50 9.26 6.84
N ASN A 89 -9.57 9.10 7.62
CA ASN A 89 -9.69 7.94 8.49
C ASN A 89 -9.92 6.68 7.63
N PRO A 90 -9.07 5.64 7.67
CA PRO A 90 -9.24 4.45 6.84
C PRO A 90 -10.60 3.76 7.01
N LEU A 91 -11.16 3.74 8.23
CA LEU A 91 -12.46 3.13 8.50
C LEU A 91 -13.65 3.97 8.03
N SER A 92 -13.41 5.23 7.64
CA SER A 92 -14.41 6.06 6.96
C SER A 92 -14.52 5.71 5.47
N VAL A 93 -13.51 5.06 4.91
CA VAL A 93 -13.48 4.62 3.51
C VAL A 93 -14.29 3.31 3.38
N PRO A 94 -15.43 3.29 2.65
CA PRO A 94 -16.38 2.18 2.71
C PRO A 94 -15.78 0.81 2.35
N HIS A 95 -14.89 0.77 1.36
CA HIS A 95 -14.28 -0.48 0.90
C HIS A 95 -13.21 -1.01 1.87
N LEU A 96 -12.44 -0.14 2.54
CA LEU A 96 -11.46 -0.57 3.55
C LEU A 96 -12.14 -1.12 4.79
N LYS A 97 -13.19 -0.43 5.26
CA LYS A 97 -14.03 -0.93 6.36
C LYS A 97 -14.61 -2.31 6.04
N LEU A 98 -15.22 -2.46 4.86
CA LEU A 98 -15.80 -3.73 4.43
C LEU A 98 -14.74 -4.83 4.28
N ALA A 99 -13.55 -4.51 3.76
CA ALA A 99 -12.46 -5.47 3.60
C ALA A 99 -11.99 -6.00 4.96
N GLN A 100 -11.84 -5.12 5.95
CA GLN A 100 -11.51 -5.52 7.31
C GLN A 100 -12.60 -6.39 7.95
N GLU A 101 -13.87 -5.98 7.84
CA GLU A 101 -15.01 -6.77 8.36
C GLU A 101 -15.09 -8.17 7.75
N LYS A 102 -14.60 -8.34 6.52
CA LYS A 102 -14.51 -9.62 5.82
C LYS A 102 -13.20 -10.39 6.08
N GLY A 103 -12.30 -9.88 6.93
CA GLY A 103 -11.00 -10.52 7.20
C GLY A 103 -10.03 -10.51 6.01
N LEU A 104 -10.23 -9.60 5.05
CA LEU A 104 -9.38 -9.50 3.86
C LEU A 104 -8.05 -8.80 4.14
N GLY A 105 -7.94 -8.08 5.25
CA GLY A 105 -6.71 -7.44 5.73
C GLY A 105 -6.99 -6.47 6.88
N MET A 106 -5.98 -5.74 7.33
CA MET A 106 -6.07 -4.81 8.45
C MET A 106 -6.27 -3.38 7.98
N ALA A 107 -7.31 -2.71 8.46
CA ALA A 107 -7.57 -1.28 8.19
C ALA A 107 -7.46 -0.39 9.44
N ARG A 108 -7.39 -0.98 10.64
CA ARG A 108 -7.13 -0.28 11.90
C ARG A 108 -5.65 0.04 12.03
N LEU A 109 -5.31 1.32 12.02
CA LEU A 109 -3.92 1.81 12.04
C LEU A 109 -3.17 1.35 13.30
N GLU A 110 -3.86 1.26 14.43
CA GLU A 110 -3.32 0.78 15.70
C GLU A 110 -2.90 -0.70 15.69
N GLU A 111 -3.33 -1.47 14.67
CA GLU A 111 -2.98 -2.87 14.47
C GLU A 111 -2.00 -3.07 13.29
N ILE A 112 -1.49 -1.97 12.71
CA ILE A 112 -0.54 -1.97 11.61
C ILE A 112 0.82 -1.51 12.16
N ASP A 113 1.85 -2.32 11.94
CA ASP A 113 3.24 -1.97 12.20
C ASP A 113 3.79 -1.18 11.01
N VAL A 114 4.00 0.13 11.20
CA VAL A 114 4.45 1.04 10.15
C VAL A 114 5.92 1.40 10.38
N GLU A 115 6.75 1.10 9.39
CA GLU A 115 8.18 1.42 9.39
C GLU A 115 8.49 2.40 8.25
N GLU A 116 9.11 3.55 8.57
CA GLU A 116 9.56 4.52 7.58
C GLU A 116 11.07 4.38 7.31
N ILE A 117 11.45 4.28 6.04
CA ILE A 117 12.84 4.16 5.58
C ILE A 117 13.13 5.16 4.45
N ASN A 118 14.40 5.37 4.12
CA ASN A 118 14.87 6.27 3.06
C ASN A 118 15.46 5.53 1.86
#